data_AF-A0A932VQ54-F1
#
_entry.id   AF-A0A932VQ54-F1
#
_cell.length_a   1.000
_cell.length_b   1.000
_cell.length_c   1.000
_cell.angle_alpha   90.00
_cell.angle_beta   90.00
_cell.angle_gamma   90.00
#
_symmetry.space_group_name_H-M   'P 1'
#
loop_
_entity.id
_entity.type
_entity.pdbx_description
1 polymer ?
#
loop_
_entity_poly.entity_id
_entity_poly.type
_entity_poly.pdbx_seq_one_letter_code
_entity_poly.pdbx_strand_id
1 'polypeptide(L)'
;TTRSSCGHTLRNVAACPHGAVAEEGLLDVAPWAARINDYYVERSALINPAMPSRLNVYFSSCRACNANAVLNDIAFVAVSREVGTPTAVNGKQEVGFELWVGGSLGTHPFLGFKLRDFIPVADSLPACIAIFEIHTKYGDRARGRSRLKYLIERWGKEKFVAMFDHLFLEKKSLPEHQSFSLSEIVENENRPSRAKQFLASMIPVGQLPPGVFAQRQRGYVRFVVDVPVGEISAGQLAAVGKIAKRFGNGRVHFTNKQNLELHWINALQIKRVAKALIRAGLHLKGETNTIKILACPGAEFCPLAVTNPFGAARDLLKHFQPDNSAKSALLRSISIHISGCPNSCARHQVGDIGLAGTPTAAGQMRWHSYQLFLGGTMAGGAILGEMVREGITDKMIVPTIDSLLEVVLESRQAGETFQAVVERLTPKKVAALLTPKLSLYLPEEPHEITMMLDSPLAGVSQ
;
A
#
# COMPACT_ATOMS: atom_id res chain seq x y z
N THR A 1 12.69 2.10 -16.61
CA THR A 1 13.78 3.05 -16.25
C THR A 1 13.89 3.16 -14.74
N THR A 2 15.05 3.49 -14.19
CA THR A 2 15.25 3.79 -12.75
C THR A 2 15.28 5.29 -12.46
N ARG A 3 15.21 6.14 -13.50
CA ARG A 3 15.17 7.60 -13.41
C ARG A 3 13.97 8.04 -12.55
N SER A 4 14.20 8.96 -11.61
CA SER A 4 13.20 9.45 -10.64
C SER A 4 12.58 8.39 -9.70
N SER A 5 13.16 7.19 -9.58
CA SER A 5 12.71 6.20 -8.59
C SER A 5 12.99 6.63 -7.13
N CYS A 6 14.05 7.43 -6.93
CA CYS A 6 14.49 7.98 -5.64
C CYS A 6 14.78 9.49 -5.71
N GLY A 7 15.15 10.10 -4.58
CA GLY A 7 15.43 11.54 -4.48
C GLY A 7 14.19 12.41 -4.26
N HIS A 8 14.40 13.73 -4.40
CA HIS A 8 13.36 14.76 -4.38
C HIS A 8 12.78 14.91 -5.78
N THR A 9 11.71 14.17 -6.05
CA THR A 9 11.12 14.06 -7.38
C THR A 9 9.70 13.51 -7.25
N LEU A 10 8.98 13.48 -8.37
CA LEU A 10 7.77 12.68 -8.48
C LEU A 10 8.16 11.19 -8.54
N ARG A 11 7.71 10.43 -7.54
CA ARG A 11 7.93 8.97 -7.48
C ARG A 11 7.06 8.27 -8.51
N ASN A 12 7.28 6.95 -8.65
CA ASN A 12 6.45 6.09 -9.49
C ASN A 12 4.96 6.44 -9.35
N VAL A 13 4.33 6.80 -10.47
CA VAL A 13 2.90 7.06 -10.50
C VAL A 13 2.19 5.72 -10.41
N ALA A 14 1.59 5.45 -9.26
CA ALA A 14 0.92 4.19 -9.02
C ALA A 14 -0.49 4.22 -9.63
N ALA A 15 -0.91 3.10 -10.21
CA ALA A 15 -2.27 2.92 -10.72
C ALA A 15 -2.89 1.67 -10.11
N CYS A 16 -4.20 1.71 -9.85
CA CYS A 16 -4.97 0.55 -9.47
C CYS A 16 -4.80 -0.53 -10.56
N PRO A 17 -4.32 -1.73 -10.21
CA PRO A 17 -4.18 -2.82 -11.18
C PRO A 17 -5.53 -3.30 -11.70
N HIS A 18 -6.62 -3.05 -10.98
CA HIS A 18 -7.92 -3.60 -11.31
C HIS A 18 -8.76 -2.74 -12.27
N GLY A 19 -8.39 -1.48 -12.52
CA GLY A 19 -9.26 -0.54 -13.25
C GLY A 19 -9.76 -1.06 -14.61
N ALA A 20 -8.90 -1.74 -15.36
CA ALA A 20 -9.25 -2.31 -16.66
C ALA A 20 -10.12 -3.59 -16.61
N VAL A 21 -10.11 -4.29 -15.47
CA VAL A 21 -10.53 -5.70 -15.38
C VAL A 21 -11.58 -5.97 -14.30
N ALA A 22 -11.70 -5.13 -13.28
CA ALA A 22 -12.74 -5.23 -12.26
C ALA A 22 -14.13 -5.00 -12.86
N GLU A 23 -15.14 -5.67 -12.31
CA GLU A 23 -16.54 -5.53 -12.74
C GLU A 23 -17.06 -4.12 -12.51
N GLU A 24 -16.71 -3.52 -11.38
CA GLU A 24 -17.05 -2.15 -11.01
C GLU A 24 -16.06 -1.09 -11.55
N GLY A 25 -15.10 -1.51 -12.37
CA GLY A 25 -14.08 -0.61 -12.94
C GLY A 25 -14.68 0.36 -13.96
N LEU A 26 -14.71 1.66 -13.62
CA LEU A 26 -15.22 2.71 -14.51
C LEU A 26 -14.31 2.98 -15.72
N LEU A 27 -12.99 3.00 -15.52
CA LEU A 27 -12.01 3.18 -16.59
C LEU A 27 -10.67 2.52 -16.28
N ASP A 28 -9.92 2.19 -17.33
CA ASP A 28 -8.52 1.81 -17.17
C ASP A 28 -7.67 3.06 -16.94
N VAL A 29 -7.20 3.25 -15.71
CA VAL A 29 -6.42 4.44 -15.31
C VAL A 29 -4.92 4.33 -15.61
N ALA A 30 -4.41 3.16 -16.02
CA ALA A 30 -2.98 2.98 -16.26
C ALA A 30 -2.41 3.93 -17.35
N PRO A 31 -3.11 4.23 -18.46
CA PRO A 31 -2.68 5.21 -19.45
C PRO A 31 -2.39 6.60 -18.87
N TRP A 32 -3.25 7.10 -17.99
CA TRP A 32 -3.08 8.39 -17.32
C TRP A 32 -1.85 8.39 -16.42
N ALA A 33 -1.68 7.34 -15.63
CA ALA A 33 -0.54 7.17 -14.75
C ALA A 33 0.79 7.14 -15.53
N ALA A 34 0.83 6.37 -16.63
CA ALA A 34 1.99 6.29 -17.50
C ALA A 34 2.35 7.64 -18.12
N ARG A 35 1.36 8.36 -18.66
CA ARG A 35 1.62 9.65 -19.32
C ARG A 35 2.10 10.73 -18.34
N ILE A 36 1.55 10.78 -17.12
CA ILE A 36 2.06 11.67 -16.07
C ILE A 36 3.48 11.27 -15.68
N ASN A 37 3.76 9.97 -15.50
CA ASN A 37 5.10 9.50 -15.22
C ASN A 37 6.09 9.98 -16.30
N ASP A 38 5.77 9.76 -17.58
CA ASP A 38 6.64 10.08 -18.70
C ASP A 38 6.90 11.59 -18.78
N TYR A 39 5.84 12.41 -18.61
CA TYR A 39 5.96 13.86 -18.58
C TYR A 39 7.02 14.36 -17.58
N TYR A 40 7.00 13.83 -16.36
CA TYR A 40 7.94 14.21 -15.30
C TYR A 40 9.32 13.58 -15.46
N VAL A 41 9.41 12.33 -15.90
CA VAL A 41 10.68 11.63 -16.11
C VAL A 41 11.49 12.30 -17.23
N GLU A 42 10.85 12.65 -18.34
CA GLU A 42 11.46 13.40 -19.45
C GLU A 42 12.07 14.72 -18.99
N ARG A 43 11.38 15.42 -18.08
CA ARG A 43 11.74 16.76 -17.57
C ARG A 43 12.50 16.74 -16.24
N SER A 44 12.87 15.55 -15.74
CA SER A 44 13.41 15.39 -14.39
C SER A 44 14.72 16.13 -14.13
N ALA A 45 15.51 16.44 -15.17
CA ALA A 45 16.73 17.25 -15.01
C ALA A 45 16.41 18.69 -14.55
N LEU A 46 15.26 19.22 -14.96
CA LEU A 46 14.79 20.57 -14.62
C LEU A 46 13.98 20.57 -13.31
N ILE A 47 13.15 19.53 -13.15
CA ILE A 47 12.15 19.41 -12.07
C ILE A 47 12.78 18.98 -10.75
N ASN A 48 13.67 17.98 -10.76
CA ASN A 48 14.16 17.37 -9.52
C ASN A 48 14.98 18.33 -8.64
N PRO A 49 15.88 19.18 -9.17
CA PRO A 49 16.64 20.13 -8.34
C PRO A 49 15.75 21.17 -7.64
N ALA A 50 14.62 21.51 -8.24
CA ALA A 50 13.69 22.49 -7.70
C ALA A 50 12.83 21.92 -6.55
N MET A 51 12.68 20.60 -6.44
CA MET A 51 11.74 19.97 -5.52
C MET A 51 12.19 20.00 -4.05
N PRO A 52 11.36 20.48 -3.11
CA PRO A 52 11.69 20.42 -1.68
C PRO A 52 11.80 18.98 -1.16
N SER A 53 10.91 18.10 -1.63
CA SER A 53 10.94 16.67 -1.34
C SER A 53 10.07 15.91 -2.33
N ARG A 54 10.01 14.57 -2.18
CA ARG A 54 9.24 13.70 -3.07
C ARG A 54 7.73 13.94 -3.02
N LEU A 55 7.06 13.73 -4.15
CA LEU A 55 5.60 13.61 -4.27
C LEU A 55 5.23 12.21 -4.80
N ASN A 56 4.20 11.62 -4.22
CA ASN A 56 3.59 10.37 -4.67
C ASN A 56 2.25 10.66 -5.35
N VAL A 57 2.04 10.08 -6.53
CA VAL A 57 0.79 10.19 -7.29
C VAL A 57 0.15 8.82 -7.43
N TYR A 58 -1.17 8.77 -7.25
CA TYR A 58 -1.94 7.53 -7.33
C TYR A 58 -3.23 7.67 -8.15
N PHE A 59 -3.52 6.68 -8.98
CA PHE A 59 -4.76 6.56 -9.73
C PHE A 59 -5.56 5.34 -9.28
N SER A 60 -6.87 5.48 -9.11
CA SER A 60 -7.77 4.36 -8.81
C SER A 60 -9.01 4.38 -9.69
N SER A 61 -9.55 3.19 -9.98
CA SER A 61 -10.85 3.05 -10.64
C SER A 61 -11.70 1.89 -10.11
N CYS A 62 -11.27 1.21 -9.04
CA CYS A 62 -12.07 0.14 -8.42
C CYS A 62 -12.29 0.44 -6.93
N ARG A 63 -13.42 -0.04 -6.40
CA ARG A 63 -13.83 0.24 -5.02
C ARG A 63 -12.78 -0.22 -4.01
N ALA A 64 -12.16 -1.38 -4.25
CA ALA A 64 -11.15 -1.97 -3.37
C ALA A 64 -9.86 -1.13 -3.26
N CYS A 65 -9.61 -0.26 -4.24
CA CYS A 65 -8.39 0.52 -4.35
C CYS A 65 -8.56 2.00 -4.00
N ASN A 66 -9.80 2.51 -3.98
CA ASN A 66 -10.11 3.93 -3.76
C ASN A 66 -9.60 4.45 -2.42
N ALA A 67 -9.65 3.63 -1.36
CA ALA A 67 -9.15 4.01 -0.04
C ALA A 67 -7.66 4.42 -0.02
N ASN A 68 -6.86 4.00 -1.02
CA ASN A 68 -5.45 4.40 -1.09
C ASN A 68 -5.26 5.87 -1.52
N ALA A 69 -6.29 6.54 -2.04
CA ALA A 69 -6.20 7.93 -2.51
C ALA A 69 -5.72 8.87 -1.39
N VAL A 70 -6.26 8.71 -0.19
CA VAL A 70 -5.95 9.52 1.00
C VAL A 70 -4.52 9.32 1.54
N LEU A 71 -3.76 8.34 1.04
CA LEU A 71 -2.40 8.06 1.49
C LEU A 71 -1.31 8.71 0.62
N ASN A 72 -1.69 9.31 -0.51
CA ASN A 72 -0.78 9.85 -1.50
C ASN A 72 -0.84 11.38 -1.53
N ASP A 73 0.28 12.01 -1.93
CA ASP A 73 0.35 13.47 -2.00
C ASP A 73 -0.66 14.02 -3.03
N ILE A 74 -0.87 13.28 -4.12
CA ILE A 74 -1.91 13.53 -5.13
C ILE A 74 -2.59 12.20 -5.47
N ALA A 75 -3.92 12.18 -5.56
CA ALA A 75 -4.61 11.02 -6.09
C ALA A 75 -5.84 11.36 -6.93
N PHE A 76 -6.13 10.48 -7.90
CA PHE A 76 -7.26 10.56 -8.80
C PHE A 76 -8.10 9.29 -8.65
N VAL A 77 -9.38 9.45 -8.33
CA VAL A 77 -10.32 8.35 -8.20
C VAL A 77 -11.38 8.47 -9.29
N ALA A 78 -11.48 7.48 -10.16
CA ALA A 78 -12.46 7.47 -11.23
C ALA A 78 -13.88 7.57 -10.68
N VAL A 79 -14.65 8.49 -11.24
CA VAL A 79 -16.08 8.71 -10.95
C VAL A 79 -16.81 9.06 -12.24
N SER A 80 -18.13 8.85 -12.26
CA SER A 80 -18.99 9.29 -13.36
C SER A 80 -20.06 10.27 -12.85
N ARG A 81 -20.51 11.16 -13.73
CA ARG A 81 -21.64 12.06 -13.48
C ARG A 81 -22.56 12.08 -14.70
N GLU A 82 -23.84 12.33 -14.47
CA GLU A 82 -24.78 12.59 -15.56
C GLU A 82 -24.58 14.00 -16.13
N VAL A 83 -24.57 14.10 -17.46
CA VAL A 83 -24.48 15.37 -18.19
C VAL A 83 -25.73 15.53 -19.07
N GLY A 84 -26.53 16.56 -18.78
CA GLY A 84 -27.79 16.89 -19.47
C GLY A 84 -28.86 17.40 -18.50
N THR A 85 -29.96 17.97 -19.02
CA THR A 85 -31.14 18.29 -18.20
C THR A 85 -31.86 17.01 -17.77
N PRO A 86 -32.50 16.96 -16.58
CA PRO A 86 -33.22 15.77 -16.07
C PRO A 86 -34.33 15.22 -16.99
N THR A 87 -34.70 15.97 -18.03
CA THR A 87 -35.76 15.68 -19.00
C THR A 87 -35.28 14.95 -20.26
N ALA A 88 -33.96 14.77 -20.45
CA ALA A 88 -33.43 14.04 -21.59
C ALA A 88 -33.43 12.53 -21.30
N VAL A 89 -34.15 11.76 -22.11
CA VAL A 89 -34.37 10.30 -21.98
C VAL A 89 -33.07 9.46 -22.04
N ASN A 90 -31.92 10.06 -22.33
CA ASN A 90 -30.61 9.41 -22.35
C ASN A 90 -29.50 10.37 -21.86
N GLY A 91 -29.47 10.69 -20.56
CA GLY A 91 -28.39 11.48 -19.96
C GLY A 91 -27.02 10.89 -20.30
N LYS A 92 -26.14 11.67 -20.91
CA LYS A 92 -24.80 11.21 -21.30
C LYS A 92 -23.95 11.12 -20.03
N GLN A 93 -23.48 9.92 -19.70
CA GLN A 93 -22.55 9.73 -18.58
C GLN A 93 -21.16 10.27 -18.98
N GLU A 94 -20.65 11.23 -18.21
CA GLU A 94 -19.28 11.72 -18.32
C GLU A 94 -18.43 11.10 -17.22
N VAL A 95 -17.29 10.53 -17.61
CA VAL A 95 -16.33 9.94 -16.68
C VAL A 95 -15.21 10.95 -16.42
N GLY A 96 -14.82 11.09 -15.16
CA GLY A 96 -13.77 11.99 -14.68
C GLY A 96 -13.11 11.44 -13.43
N PHE A 97 -12.48 12.33 -12.67
CA PHE A 97 -11.80 12.00 -11.42
C PHE A 97 -12.25 12.87 -10.26
N GLU A 98 -12.47 12.28 -9.09
CA GLU A 98 -12.25 13.00 -7.84
C GLU A 98 -10.75 13.25 -7.68
N LEU A 99 -10.39 14.45 -7.26
CA LEU A 99 -9.01 14.83 -6.97
C LEU A 99 -8.80 14.90 -5.46
N TRP A 100 -7.78 14.20 -4.96
CA TRP A 100 -7.38 14.15 -3.56
C TRP A 100 -5.95 14.68 -3.39
N VAL A 101 -5.64 15.29 -2.25
CA VAL A 101 -4.33 15.91 -2.01
C VAL A 101 -3.87 15.80 -0.55
N GLY A 102 -2.55 15.72 -0.36
CA GLY A 102 -1.88 15.92 0.93
C GLY A 102 -1.59 14.65 1.74
N GLY A 103 -2.01 13.47 1.28
CA GLY A 103 -1.82 12.21 2.00
C GLY A 103 -0.36 11.80 2.18
N SER A 104 0.04 11.46 3.40
CA SER A 104 1.40 11.00 3.71
C SER A 104 1.49 10.45 5.14
N LEU A 105 1.86 9.17 5.28
CA LEU A 105 2.02 8.49 6.58
C LEU A 105 3.32 8.97 7.30
N GLY A 106 4.46 8.29 7.26
CA GLY A 106 5.67 8.76 7.97
C GLY A 106 5.46 8.97 9.49
N THR A 107 6.33 9.74 10.14
CA THR A 107 6.27 9.93 11.61
C THR A 107 5.02 10.69 12.07
N HIS A 108 4.61 11.71 11.32
CA HIS A 108 3.39 12.49 11.58
C HIS A 108 2.36 12.18 10.50
N PRO A 109 1.53 11.14 10.63
CA PRO A 109 0.62 10.73 9.58
C PRO A 109 -0.45 11.80 9.29
N PHE A 110 -0.69 12.05 8.01
CA PHE A 110 -1.71 12.97 7.53
C PHE A 110 -2.52 12.27 6.42
N LEU A 111 -3.83 12.15 6.61
CA LEU A 111 -4.73 11.63 5.58
C LEU A 111 -5.13 12.79 4.65
N GLY A 112 -4.95 12.58 3.35
CA GLY A 112 -5.29 13.56 2.33
C GLY A 112 -6.79 13.86 2.30
N PHE A 113 -7.13 15.05 1.83
CA PHE A 113 -8.51 15.49 1.69
C PHE A 113 -8.93 15.57 0.22
N LYS A 114 -10.23 15.47 -0.03
CA LYS A 114 -10.80 15.64 -1.37
C LYS A 114 -10.71 17.13 -1.76
N LEU A 115 -9.92 17.41 -2.79
CA LEU A 115 -9.72 18.74 -3.35
C LEU A 115 -10.82 19.10 -4.35
N ARG A 116 -11.24 18.17 -5.21
CA ARG A 116 -12.34 18.37 -6.16
C ARG A 116 -13.20 17.11 -6.23
N ASP A 117 -14.52 17.30 -6.27
CA ASP A 117 -15.47 16.20 -6.51
C ASP A 117 -15.42 15.68 -7.93
N PHE A 118 -15.06 16.52 -8.90
CA PHE A 118 -14.95 16.13 -10.28
C PHE A 118 -13.98 17.03 -11.05
N ILE A 119 -13.06 16.40 -11.79
CA ILE A 119 -12.34 17.00 -12.91
C ILE A 119 -12.46 16.08 -14.13
N PRO A 120 -12.57 16.63 -15.35
CA PRO A 120 -12.43 15.86 -16.58
C PRO A 120 -11.13 15.05 -16.61
N VAL A 121 -11.15 13.89 -17.26
CA VAL A 121 -9.97 13.03 -17.35
C VAL A 121 -8.76 13.70 -18.01
N ALA A 122 -9.00 14.60 -18.97
CA ALA A 122 -7.97 15.39 -19.64
C ALA A 122 -7.26 16.38 -18.69
N ASP A 123 -7.93 16.79 -17.62
CA ASP A 123 -7.43 17.80 -16.69
C ASP A 123 -6.50 17.23 -15.60
N SER A 124 -6.24 15.91 -15.62
CA SER A 124 -5.37 15.25 -14.63
C SER A 124 -3.92 15.74 -14.65
N LEU A 125 -3.35 15.99 -15.84
CA LEU A 125 -2.01 16.57 -15.98
C LEU A 125 -1.93 18.02 -15.45
N PRO A 126 -2.76 18.98 -15.91
CA PRO A 126 -2.69 20.34 -15.39
C PRO A 126 -2.96 20.40 -13.88
N ALA A 127 -3.83 19.55 -13.34
CA ALA A 127 -4.01 19.43 -11.90
C ALA A 127 -2.72 18.98 -11.17
N CYS A 128 -2.02 17.97 -11.70
CA CYS A 128 -0.73 17.56 -11.16
C CYS A 128 0.30 18.69 -11.19
N ILE A 129 0.39 19.42 -12.30
CA ILE A 129 1.37 20.51 -12.48
C ILE A 129 1.07 21.65 -11.52
N ALA A 130 -0.19 22.02 -11.34
CA ALA A 130 -0.59 23.05 -10.38
C ALA A 130 -0.13 22.70 -8.95
N ILE A 131 -0.41 21.47 -8.48
CA ILE A 131 0.02 21.02 -7.15
C ILE A 131 1.55 20.92 -7.04
N PHE A 132 2.21 20.45 -8.10
CA PHE A 132 3.66 20.39 -8.17
C PHE A 132 4.29 21.78 -8.05
N GLU A 133 3.74 22.78 -8.74
CA GLU A 133 4.21 24.16 -8.70
C GLU A 133 4.00 24.78 -7.31
N ILE A 134 2.86 24.52 -6.68
CA ILE A 134 2.61 24.93 -5.27
C ILE A 134 3.69 24.35 -4.36
N HIS A 135 3.94 23.05 -4.45
CA HIS A 135 4.95 22.37 -3.64
C HIS A 135 6.34 22.95 -3.89
N THR A 136 6.70 23.16 -5.15
CA THR A 136 8.03 23.63 -5.55
C THR A 136 8.30 25.07 -5.09
N LYS A 137 7.32 25.96 -5.25
CA LYS A 137 7.46 27.39 -4.91
C LYS A 137 7.32 27.68 -3.42
N TYR A 138 6.45 26.96 -2.72
CA TYR A 138 6.05 27.32 -1.35
C TYR A 138 6.37 26.25 -0.29
N GLY A 139 6.77 25.05 -0.70
CA GLY A 139 7.14 23.96 0.21
C GLY A 139 8.37 24.29 1.07
N ASP A 140 8.38 23.82 2.31
CA ASP A 140 9.54 23.94 3.19
C ASP A 140 10.67 23.02 2.70
N ARG A 141 11.92 23.45 2.84
CA ARG A 141 13.12 22.67 2.49
C ARG A 141 13.84 22.11 3.72
N ALA A 142 13.40 22.48 4.92
CA ALA A 142 13.94 21.98 6.18
C ALA A 142 13.68 20.47 6.33
N ARG A 143 14.68 19.76 6.85
CA ARG A 143 14.58 18.33 7.15
C ARG A 143 13.40 18.07 8.08
N GLY A 144 12.62 17.03 7.77
CA GLY A 144 11.44 16.64 8.56
C GLY A 144 10.17 17.44 8.27
N ARG A 145 10.24 18.58 7.57
CA ARG A 145 9.08 19.42 7.23
C ARG A 145 8.85 19.60 5.73
N SER A 146 9.63 18.92 4.91
CA SER A 146 9.66 19.20 3.47
C SER A 146 8.58 18.53 2.62
N ARG A 147 7.71 17.68 3.20
CA ARG A 147 6.59 17.03 2.48
C ARG A 147 5.41 18.02 2.32
N LEU A 148 4.62 17.82 1.27
CA LEU A 148 3.46 18.67 0.93
C LEU A 148 2.46 18.84 2.08
N LYS A 149 2.26 17.79 2.89
CA LYS A 149 1.35 17.86 4.07
C LYS A 149 1.64 19.04 5.00
N TYR A 150 2.91 19.35 5.25
CA TYR A 150 3.29 20.43 6.18
C TYR A 150 2.99 21.81 5.60
N LEU A 151 3.07 21.96 4.27
CA LEU A 151 2.62 23.17 3.58
C LEU A 151 1.11 23.35 3.76
N ILE A 152 0.35 22.28 3.56
CA ILE A 152 -1.11 22.27 3.72
C ILE A 152 -1.50 22.59 5.16
N GLU A 153 -0.87 21.97 6.15
CA GLU A 153 -1.10 22.26 7.58
C GLU A 153 -0.83 23.73 7.91
N ARG A 154 0.29 24.27 7.43
CA ARG A 154 0.66 25.68 7.66
C ARG A 154 -0.27 26.66 6.96
N TRP A 155 -0.75 26.35 5.77
CA TRP A 155 -1.61 27.24 4.99
C TRP A 155 -3.08 27.15 5.36
N GLY A 156 -3.53 25.99 5.87
CA GLY A 156 -4.95 25.65 5.89
C GLY A 156 -5.44 25.19 4.52
N LYS A 157 -6.58 24.46 4.52
CA LYS A 157 -7.15 23.88 3.30
C LYS A 157 -7.67 24.97 2.37
N GLU A 158 -8.27 26.01 2.91
CA GLU A 158 -8.93 27.09 2.19
C GLU A 158 -7.92 27.86 1.31
N LYS A 159 -6.80 28.24 1.90
CA LYS A 159 -5.71 28.91 1.17
C LYS A 159 -5.09 28.02 0.11
N PHE A 160 -4.90 26.73 0.43
CA PHE A 160 -4.37 25.77 -0.55
C PHE A 160 -5.31 25.61 -1.75
N VAL A 161 -6.62 25.47 -1.50
CA VAL A 161 -7.65 25.38 -2.53
C VAL A 161 -7.63 26.61 -3.43
N ALA A 162 -7.61 27.82 -2.85
CA ALA A 162 -7.59 29.06 -3.62
C ALA A 162 -6.34 29.19 -4.51
N MET A 163 -5.17 28.81 -4.00
CA MET A 163 -3.93 28.80 -4.78
C MET A 163 -3.97 27.75 -5.90
N PHE A 164 -4.53 26.57 -5.61
CA PHE A 164 -4.74 25.54 -6.61
C PHE A 164 -5.68 26.01 -7.73
N ASP A 165 -6.81 26.66 -7.41
CA ASP A 165 -7.75 27.17 -8.42
C ASP A 165 -7.08 28.12 -9.41
N HIS A 166 -6.31 29.08 -8.89
CA HIS A 166 -5.58 30.05 -9.70
C HIS A 166 -4.62 29.34 -10.68
N LEU A 167 -3.73 28.49 -10.15
CA LEU A 167 -2.72 27.81 -10.97
C LEU A 167 -3.34 26.75 -11.89
N PHE A 168 -4.39 26.05 -11.46
CA PHE A 168 -5.06 25.04 -12.26
C PHE A 168 -5.70 25.66 -13.50
N LEU A 169 -6.36 26.81 -13.38
CA LEU A 169 -6.91 27.54 -14.52
C LEU A 169 -5.82 28.00 -15.49
N GLU A 170 -4.71 28.52 -14.96
CA GLU A 170 -3.53 28.89 -15.75
C GLU A 170 -2.96 27.68 -16.50
N LYS A 171 -2.71 26.56 -15.82
CA LYS A 171 -2.11 25.38 -16.46
C LYS A 171 -3.05 24.74 -17.47
N LYS A 172 -4.35 24.76 -17.22
CA LYS A 172 -5.35 24.20 -18.14
C LYS A 172 -5.44 24.99 -19.45
N SER A 173 -5.16 26.30 -19.44
CA SER A 173 -5.21 27.12 -20.65
C SER A 173 -4.00 26.94 -21.58
N LEU A 174 -2.90 26.35 -21.09
CA LEU A 174 -1.69 26.14 -21.88
C LEU A 174 -1.88 25.08 -22.99
N PRO A 175 -1.50 25.37 -24.26
CA PRO A 175 -1.68 24.44 -25.39
C PRO A 175 -1.05 23.05 -25.18
N GLU A 176 0.11 22.97 -24.53
CA GLU A 176 0.77 21.69 -24.25
C GLU A 176 -0.04 20.76 -23.32
N HIS A 177 -0.99 21.29 -22.56
CA HIS A 177 -1.83 20.53 -21.64
C HIS A 177 -3.23 20.24 -22.21
N GLN A 178 -3.64 20.94 -23.27
CA GLN A 178 -4.91 20.69 -23.96
C GLN A 178 -4.88 19.42 -24.82
N SER A 179 -3.70 19.00 -25.26
CA SER A 179 -3.47 17.79 -26.06
C SER A 179 -3.26 16.52 -25.22
N PHE A 180 -3.52 16.58 -23.90
CA PHE A 180 -3.57 15.39 -23.03
C PHE A 180 -4.85 14.55 -23.30
N SER A 181 -5.14 14.29 -24.57
CA SER A 181 -6.18 13.38 -25.04
C SER A 181 -5.55 12.00 -25.26
N LEU A 182 -6.06 11.00 -24.56
CA LEU A 182 -5.56 9.62 -24.63
C LEU A 182 -6.08 8.85 -25.84
N SER A 183 -6.64 9.52 -26.85
CA SER A 183 -7.08 8.89 -28.09
C SER A 183 -5.99 8.04 -28.75
N GLU A 184 -4.72 8.26 -28.43
CA GLU A 184 -3.56 7.51 -28.94
C GLU A 184 -3.03 6.39 -28.01
N ILE A 185 -3.42 6.33 -26.72
CA ILE A 185 -2.78 5.44 -25.72
C ILE A 185 -3.56 4.13 -25.49
N VAL A 186 -4.75 3.98 -26.06
CA VAL A 186 -5.67 2.86 -25.75
C VAL A 186 -5.26 1.51 -26.38
N GLU A 187 -4.30 1.47 -27.32
CA GLU A 187 -4.13 0.29 -28.18
C GLU A 187 -3.02 -0.70 -27.83
N ASN A 188 -2.13 -0.42 -26.86
CA ASN A 188 -0.94 -1.27 -26.67
C ASN A 188 -1.09 -2.42 -25.65
N GLU A 189 -2.31 -2.91 -25.44
CA GLU A 189 -2.51 -4.18 -24.76
C GLU A 189 -2.65 -5.30 -25.78
N ASN A 190 -1.87 -6.38 -25.63
CA ASN A 190 -2.08 -7.64 -26.35
C ASN A 190 -3.38 -8.31 -25.85
N ARG A 191 -4.51 -7.65 -26.07
CA ARG A 191 -5.83 -8.18 -25.77
C ARG A 191 -6.13 -9.27 -26.79
N PRO A 192 -6.77 -10.38 -26.36
CA PRO A 192 -7.29 -11.36 -27.30
C PRO A 192 -8.18 -10.69 -28.35
N SER A 193 -8.17 -11.19 -29.59
CA SER A 193 -9.03 -10.65 -30.66
C SER A 193 -10.51 -10.72 -30.28
N ARG A 194 -11.35 -9.85 -30.88
CA ARG A 194 -12.80 -9.83 -30.61
C ARG A 194 -13.45 -11.21 -30.79
N ALA A 195 -13.04 -11.99 -31.79
CA ALA A 195 -13.51 -13.36 -31.99
C ALA A 195 -13.16 -14.28 -30.81
N LYS A 196 -11.93 -14.22 -30.29
CA LYS A 196 -11.53 -14.99 -29.10
C LYS A 196 -12.28 -14.55 -27.86
N GLN A 197 -12.57 -13.24 -27.72
CA GLN A 197 -13.37 -12.74 -26.61
C GLN A 197 -14.82 -13.22 -26.68
N PHE A 198 -15.42 -13.21 -27.87
CA PHE A 198 -16.76 -13.75 -28.10
C PHE A 198 -16.83 -15.24 -27.74
N LEU A 199 -15.90 -16.05 -28.26
CA LEU A 199 -15.82 -17.48 -27.92
C LEU A 199 -15.66 -17.72 -26.42
N ALA A 200 -14.79 -16.94 -25.75
CA ALA A 200 -14.61 -17.06 -24.31
C ALA A 200 -15.88 -16.66 -23.52
N SER A 201 -16.65 -15.69 -24.00
CA SER A 201 -17.87 -15.23 -23.33
C SER A 201 -18.98 -16.27 -23.25
N MET A 202 -18.94 -17.30 -24.11
CA MET A 202 -19.85 -18.43 -24.10
C MET A 202 -19.50 -19.47 -23.02
N ILE A 203 -18.35 -19.32 -22.35
CA ILE A 203 -17.89 -20.25 -21.32
C ILE A 203 -18.43 -19.77 -19.97
N PRO A 204 -19.29 -20.55 -19.29
CA PRO A 204 -19.72 -20.22 -17.95
C PRO A 204 -18.53 -20.31 -16.99
N VAL A 205 -18.27 -19.21 -16.28
CA VAL A 205 -17.26 -19.18 -15.21
C VAL A 205 -17.94 -19.71 -13.95
N GLY A 206 -17.65 -20.96 -13.59
CA GLY A 206 -18.11 -21.57 -12.34
C GLY A 206 -17.38 -21.01 -11.11
N GLN A 207 -17.41 -21.77 -10.01
CA GLN A 207 -16.69 -21.41 -8.80
C GLN A 207 -15.18 -21.31 -9.08
N LEU A 208 -14.60 -20.16 -8.75
CA LEU A 208 -13.18 -19.89 -8.95
C LEU A 208 -12.36 -20.31 -7.72
N PRO A 209 -11.12 -20.82 -7.92
CA PRO A 209 -10.23 -21.13 -6.81
C PRO A 209 -9.75 -19.83 -6.11
N PRO A 210 -9.26 -19.94 -4.86
CA PRO A 210 -8.65 -18.81 -4.15
C PRO A 210 -7.58 -18.09 -4.99
N GLY A 211 -7.57 -16.76 -4.92
CA GLY A 211 -6.61 -15.94 -5.66
C GLY A 211 -6.92 -15.80 -7.15
N VAL A 212 -7.99 -16.42 -7.66
CA VAL A 212 -8.50 -16.22 -9.02
C VAL A 212 -9.83 -15.47 -8.95
N PHE A 213 -9.94 -14.40 -9.74
CA PHE A 213 -11.11 -13.55 -9.76
C PHE A 213 -11.61 -13.37 -11.19
N ALA A 214 -12.93 -13.29 -11.37
CA ALA A 214 -13.52 -12.97 -12.65
C ALA A 214 -13.11 -11.56 -13.08
N GLN A 215 -13.03 -11.34 -14.40
CA GLN A 215 -12.90 -10.02 -14.99
C GLN A 215 -14.24 -9.59 -15.59
N ARG A 216 -14.43 -8.27 -15.79
CA ARG A 216 -15.58 -7.74 -16.54
C ARG A 216 -15.66 -8.29 -17.98
N GLN A 217 -14.52 -8.72 -18.53
CA GLN A 217 -14.48 -9.45 -19.80
C GLN A 217 -14.85 -10.91 -19.58
N ARG A 218 -16.08 -11.28 -19.97
CA ARG A 218 -16.62 -12.64 -19.82
C ARG A 218 -15.67 -13.71 -20.38
N GLY A 219 -15.52 -14.81 -19.65
CA GLY A 219 -14.62 -15.91 -20.00
C GLY A 219 -13.15 -15.70 -19.63
N TYR A 220 -12.78 -14.53 -19.10
CA TYR A 220 -11.44 -14.23 -18.63
C TYR A 220 -11.39 -14.00 -17.12
N VAL A 221 -10.25 -14.34 -16.53
CA VAL A 221 -9.99 -14.25 -15.10
C VAL A 221 -8.63 -13.60 -14.83
N ARG A 222 -8.50 -12.98 -13.67
CA ARG A 222 -7.23 -12.46 -13.15
C ARG A 222 -6.72 -13.34 -12.02
N PHE A 223 -5.40 -13.48 -11.95
CA PHE A 223 -4.70 -14.24 -10.92
C PHE A 223 -3.96 -13.28 -10.02
N VAL A 224 -4.08 -13.45 -8.71
CA VAL A 224 -3.26 -12.77 -7.71
C VAL A 224 -2.21 -13.77 -7.22
N VAL A 225 -0.97 -13.57 -7.64
CA VAL A 225 0.17 -14.37 -7.23
C VAL A 225 0.68 -13.82 -5.90
N ASP A 226 0.75 -14.70 -4.90
CA ASP A 226 1.26 -14.34 -3.60
C ASP A 226 2.80 -14.30 -3.62
N VAL A 227 3.35 -13.20 -3.12
CA VAL A 227 4.78 -12.95 -2.98
C VAL A 227 4.97 -12.44 -1.55
N PRO A 228 5.22 -13.33 -0.59
CA PRO A 228 5.42 -12.97 0.81
C PRO A 228 6.45 -11.85 0.94
N VAL A 229 6.04 -10.75 1.60
CA VAL A 229 6.83 -9.51 1.80
C VAL A 229 7.42 -8.88 0.52
N GLY A 230 6.98 -9.31 -0.67
CA GLY A 230 7.51 -8.86 -1.95
C GLY A 230 8.86 -9.44 -2.33
N GLU A 231 9.34 -10.47 -1.63
CA GLU A 231 10.61 -11.14 -1.93
C GLU A 231 10.42 -12.17 -3.05
N ILE A 232 11.07 -11.94 -4.19
CA ILE A 232 10.99 -12.81 -5.37
C ILE A 232 12.36 -12.96 -6.02
N SER A 233 12.76 -14.18 -6.35
CA SER A 233 14.01 -14.44 -7.07
C SER A 233 13.92 -14.03 -8.53
N ALA A 234 15.08 -13.78 -9.17
CA ALA A 234 15.14 -13.49 -10.61
C ALA A 234 14.52 -14.62 -11.46
N GLY A 235 14.72 -15.89 -11.05
CA GLY A 235 14.13 -17.05 -11.72
C GLY A 235 12.60 -17.08 -11.63
N GLN A 236 12.05 -16.83 -10.44
CA GLN A 236 10.60 -16.69 -10.23
C GLN A 236 10.02 -15.55 -11.06
N LEU A 237 10.64 -14.37 -11.03
CA LEU A 237 10.17 -13.21 -11.79
C LEU A 237 10.19 -13.47 -13.31
N ALA A 238 11.25 -14.10 -13.82
CA ALA A 238 11.33 -14.52 -15.21
C ALA A 238 10.25 -15.55 -15.58
N ALA A 239 9.95 -16.49 -14.68
CA ALA A 239 8.87 -17.46 -14.86
C ALA A 239 7.50 -16.77 -14.93
N VAL A 240 7.21 -15.83 -14.04
CA VAL A 240 5.98 -15.02 -14.08
C VAL A 240 5.85 -14.28 -15.42
N GLY A 241 6.93 -13.67 -15.91
CA GLY A 241 6.94 -13.03 -17.23
C GLY A 241 6.64 -13.99 -18.39
N LYS A 242 7.20 -15.21 -18.36
CA LYS A 242 6.89 -16.26 -19.36
C LYS A 242 5.43 -16.70 -19.27
N ILE A 243 4.88 -16.86 -18.08
CA ILE A 243 3.48 -17.22 -17.84
C ILE A 243 2.55 -16.12 -18.38
N ALA A 244 2.84 -14.86 -18.06
CA ALA A 244 2.07 -13.70 -18.53
C ALA A 244 2.02 -13.65 -20.08
N LYS A 245 3.16 -13.83 -20.75
CA LYS A 245 3.25 -13.84 -22.22
C LYS A 245 2.51 -15.02 -22.85
N ARG A 246 2.53 -16.19 -22.20
CA ARG A 246 1.95 -17.42 -22.74
C ARG A 246 0.44 -17.51 -22.55
N PHE A 247 -0.06 -17.08 -21.39
CA PHE A 247 -1.45 -17.34 -20.99
C PHE A 247 -2.31 -16.07 -20.85
N GLY A 248 -1.69 -14.91 -20.69
CA GLY A 248 -2.37 -13.62 -20.54
C GLY A 248 -2.05 -12.66 -21.68
N ASN A 249 -2.05 -11.36 -21.37
CA ASN A 249 -1.73 -10.27 -22.31
C ASN A 249 -0.23 -9.89 -22.32
N GLY A 250 0.65 -10.70 -21.72
CA GLY A 250 2.08 -10.38 -21.62
C GLY A 250 2.45 -9.30 -20.61
N ARG A 251 1.51 -8.77 -19.81
CA ARG A 251 1.76 -7.80 -18.75
C ARG A 251 1.65 -8.45 -17.36
N VAL A 252 2.41 -7.90 -16.42
CA VAL A 252 2.39 -8.25 -15.00
C VAL A 252 2.13 -6.97 -14.22
N HIS A 253 1.17 -7.02 -13.30
CA HIS A 253 0.79 -5.85 -12.52
C HIS A 253 1.30 -6.00 -11.09
N PHE A 254 2.22 -5.13 -10.67
CA PHE A 254 2.65 -5.07 -9.29
C PHE A 254 1.56 -4.39 -8.45
N THR A 255 1.26 -4.97 -7.30
CA THR A 255 0.22 -4.44 -6.40
C THR A 255 0.85 -3.62 -5.28
N ASN A 256 0.07 -2.69 -4.73
CA ASN A 256 0.46 -1.96 -3.51
C ASN A 256 0.47 -2.83 -2.25
N LYS A 257 0.23 -4.14 -2.35
CA LYS A 257 0.31 -5.12 -1.27
C LYS A 257 1.45 -6.11 -1.50
N GLN A 258 2.52 -5.67 -2.19
CA GLN A 258 3.73 -6.44 -2.49
C GLN A 258 3.53 -7.73 -3.31
N ASN A 259 2.35 -7.91 -3.89
CA ASN A 259 1.98 -9.07 -4.71
C ASN A 259 1.98 -8.74 -6.20
N LEU A 260 1.78 -9.75 -7.05
CA LEU A 260 1.69 -9.63 -8.51
C LEU A 260 0.32 -10.04 -9.02
N GLU A 261 -0.15 -9.45 -10.11
CA GLU A 261 -1.32 -9.91 -10.83
C GLU A 261 -1.06 -10.21 -12.31
N LEU A 262 -1.75 -11.24 -12.80
CA LEU A 262 -1.79 -11.64 -14.19
C LEU A 262 -3.22 -11.51 -14.71
N HIS A 263 -3.42 -10.79 -15.80
CA HIS A 263 -4.75 -10.53 -16.38
C HIS A 263 -4.93 -11.23 -17.72
N TRP A 264 -6.15 -11.14 -18.26
CA TRP A 264 -6.53 -11.70 -19.57
C TRP A 264 -6.26 -13.21 -19.73
N ILE A 265 -6.31 -13.96 -18.63
CA ILE A 265 -6.18 -15.43 -18.68
C ILE A 265 -7.55 -16.03 -18.98
N ASN A 266 -7.64 -16.84 -20.03
CA ASN A 266 -8.86 -17.57 -20.35
C ASN A 266 -9.19 -18.58 -19.23
N ALA A 267 -10.45 -18.62 -18.77
CA ALA A 267 -10.88 -19.45 -17.64
C ALA A 267 -10.56 -20.95 -17.81
N LEU A 268 -10.50 -21.47 -19.04
CA LEU A 268 -10.11 -22.87 -19.29
C LEU A 268 -8.64 -23.17 -18.97
N GLN A 269 -7.80 -22.14 -18.91
CA GLN A 269 -6.36 -22.29 -18.64
C GLN A 269 -6.03 -22.28 -17.14
N ILE A 270 -7.02 -22.13 -16.24
CA ILE A 270 -6.77 -21.92 -14.81
C ILE A 270 -5.83 -22.98 -14.22
N LYS A 271 -6.14 -24.26 -14.45
CA LYS A 271 -5.32 -25.38 -13.95
C LYS A 271 -3.89 -25.36 -14.50
N ARG A 272 -3.70 -24.94 -15.76
CA ARG A 272 -2.38 -24.91 -16.42
C ARG A 272 -1.53 -23.76 -15.89
N VAL A 273 -2.14 -22.60 -15.63
CA VAL A 273 -1.46 -21.45 -15.03
C VAL A 273 -1.06 -21.74 -13.58
N ALA A 274 -1.98 -22.25 -12.76
CA ALA A 274 -1.68 -22.63 -11.37
C ALA A 274 -0.52 -23.63 -11.31
N LYS A 275 -0.52 -24.68 -12.15
CA LYS A 275 0.58 -25.64 -12.23
C LYS A 275 1.91 -25.01 -12.67
N ALA A 276 1.87 -24.00 -13.54
CA ALA A 276 3.07 -23.29 -13.97
C ALA A 276 3.65 -22.41 -12.84
N LEU A 277 2.80 -21.77 -12.04
CA LEU A 277 3.23 -20.99 -10.87
C LEU A 277 3.83 -21.89 -9.79
N ILE A 278 3.18 -23.01 -9.48
CA ILE A 278 3.69 -23.99 -8.48
C ILE A 278 5.07 -24.51 -8.89
N ARG A 279 5.28 -24.82 -10.18
CA ARG A 279 6.60 -25.24 -10.70
C ARG A 279 7.68 -24.18 -10.56
N ALA A 280 7.30 -22.91 -10.49
CA ALA A 280 8.20 -21.80 -10.23
C ALA A 280 8.38 -21.53 -8.72
N GLY A 281 7.75 -22.31 -7.84
CA GLY A 281 7.75 -22.05 -6.39
C GLY A 281 6.91 -20.83 -6.00
N LEU A 282 5.82 -20.57 -6.71
CA LEU A 282 4.88 -19.48 -6.44
C LEU A 282 3.47 -20.04 -6.24
N HIS A 283 2.68 -19.36 -5.43
CA HIS A 283 1.32 -19.76 -5.06
C HIS A 283 0.30 -18.67 -5.37
N LEU A 284 -0.97 -19.04 -5.47
CA LEU A 284 -2.04 -18.05 -5.53
C LEU A 284 -2.37 -17.55 -4.13
N LYS A 285 -2.80 -16.29 -4.07
CA LYS A 285 -3.24 -15.69 -2.83
C LYS A 285 -4.41 -16.46 -2.22
N GLY A 286 -4.25 -16.92 -0.99
CA GLY A 286 -5.26 -17.72 -0.28
C GLY A 286 -5.20 -19.23 -0.53
N GLU A 287 -4.28 -19.75 -1.36
CA GLU A 287 -4.00 -21.20 -1.43
C GLU A 287 -3.20 -21.67 -0.22
N THR A 288 -2.27 -20.84 0.26
CA THR A 288 -1.58 -20.99 1.54
C THR A 288 -2.29 -20.13 2.59
N ASN A 289 -2.21 -20.46 3.89
CA ASN A 289 -2.89 -19.74 4.98
C ASN A 289 -2.31 -18.35 5.21
N THR A 290 -2.52 -17.48 4.22
CA THR A 290 -1.74 -16.28 3.99
C THR A 290 -2.25 -15.19 4.91
N ILE A 291 -1.62 -15.14 6.08
CA ILE A 291 -1.54 -13.94 6.89
C ILE A 291 -1.19 -12.79 5.96
N LYS A 292 -1.99 -11.72 5.98
CA LYS A 292 -1.78 -10.57 5.09
C LYS A 292 -0.71 -9.67 5.70
N ILE A 293 0.56 -10.02 5.51
CA ILE A 293 1.69 -9.25 6.02
C ILE A 293 2.23 -8.31 4.94
N LEU A 294 2.46 -7.06 5.31
CA LEU A 294 3.17 -6.07 4.53
C LEU A 294 4.39 -5.64 5.34
N ALA A 295 5.60 -5.81 4.82
CA ALA A 295 6.82 -5.48 5.55
C ALA A 295 7.78 -4.66 4.70
N CYS A 296 8.46 -3.67 5.29
CA CYS A 296 9.53 -2.97 4.58
C CYS A 296 10.86 -3.74 4.71
N PRO A 297 11.86 -3.47 3.87
CA PRO A 297 13.13 -4.21 3.89
C PRO A 297 13.85 -4.22 5.25
N GLY A 298 13.68 -3.18 6.08
CA GLY A 298 14.20 -3.21 7.45
C GLY A 298 15.71 -3.07 7.54
N ALA A 299 16.27 -3.36 8.71
CA ALA A 299 17.71 -3.25 8.99
C ALA A 299 18.57 -4.21 8.15
N GLU A 300 17.96 -5.17 7.46
CA GLU A 300 18.65 -6.06 6.50
C GLU A 300 19.24 -5.27 5.32
N PHE A 301 18.55 -4.22 4.85
CA PHE A 301 18.99 -3.44 3.68
C PHE A 301 18.89 -1.91 3.85
N CYS A 302 18.07 -1.44 4.79
CA CYS A 302 17.75 -0.02 4.95
C CYS A 302 18.63 0.63 6.01
N PRO A 303 19.41 1.68 5.69
CA PRO A 303 20.29 2.36 6.65
C PRO A 303 19.54 3.21 7.68
N LEU A 304 18.22 3.39 7.52
CA LEU A 304 17.37 4.15 8.44
C LEU A 304 16.60 3.26 9.41
N ALA A 305 16.61 1.94 9.20
CA ALA A 305 15.83 1.02 9.99
C ALA A 305 16.50 0.73 11.34
N VAL A 306 15.66 0.57 12.35
CA VAL A 306 16.04 0.20 13.73
C VAL A 306 15.87 -1.30 13.93
N THR A 307 14.85 -1.90 13.31
CA THR A 307 14.50 -3.32 13.49
C THR A 307 14.45 -4.08 12.17
N ASN A 308 14.23 -5.41 12.24
CA ASN A 308 14.15 -6.32 11.09
C ASN A 308 12.72 -6.82 10.78
N PRO A 309 11.87 -6.01 10.11
CA PRO A 309 10.56 -6.43 9.63
C PRO A 309 10.50 -7.70 8.78
N PHE A 310 11.52 -7.97 7.95
CA PHE A 310 11.54 -9.20 7.14
C PHE A 310 11.71 -10.43 8.01
N GLY A 311 12.60 -10.38 9.00
CA GLY A 311 12.72 -11.40 10.04
C GLY A 311 11.40 -11.62 10.78
N ALA A 312 10.83 -10.54 11.32
CA ALA A 312 9.55 -10.58 12.02
C ALA A 312 8.42 -11.20 11.18
N ALA A 313 8.32 -10.82 9.89
CA ALA A 313 7.33 -11.38 8.98
C ALA A 313 7.56 -12.87 8.70
N ARG A 314 8.83 -13.30 8.49
CA ARG A 314 9.18 -14.70 8.29
C ARG A 314 8.84 -15.55 9.52
N ASP A 315 9.08 -15.03 10.73
CA ASP A 315 8.75 -15.74 11.98
C ASP A 315 7.24 -15.91 12.16
N LEU A 316 6.45 -14.87 11.85
CA LEU A 316 4.99 -14.96 11.83
C LEU A 316 4.48 -15.99 10.81
N LEU A 317 5.02 -15.97 9.58
CA LEU A 317 4.65 -16.91 8.52
C LEU A 317 5.03 -18.36 8.86
N LYS A 318 6.13 -18.58 9.60
CA LYS A 318 6.54 -19.91 10.08
C LYS A 318 5.65 -20.38 11.23
N HIS A 319 5.33 -19.50 12.17
CA HIS A 319 4.57 -19.84 13.36
C HIS A 319 3.11 -20.16 13.05
N PHE A 320 2.43 -19.32 12.28
CA PHE A 320 1.01 -19.47 11.99
C PHE A 320 0.77 -20.30 10.73
N GLN A 321 0.67 -21.62 10.90
CA GLN A 321 0.36 -22.56 9.83
C GLN A 321 -1.16 -22.69 9.58
N PRO A 322 -1.60 -23.11 8.36
CA PRO A 322 -2.99 -23.41 8.05
C PRO A 322 -3.69 -24.35 9.02
N ASP A 323 -4.77 -23.89 9.64
CA ASP A 323 -5.76 -24.77 10.26
C ASP A 323 -7.20 -24.20 10.18
N ASN A 324 -8.15 -24.99 10.71
CA ASN A 324 -9.57 -24.67 10.79
C ASN A 324 -9.96 -23.98 12.11
N SER A 325 -9.01 -23.48 12.90
CA SER A 325 -9.29 -22.80 14.16
C SER A 325 -9.92 -21.42 13.95
N ALA A 326 -10.62 -20.92 14.99
CA ALA A 326 -11.11 -19.54 15.02
C ALA A 326 -9.97 -18.51 14.95
N LYS A 327 -8.80 -18.84 15.51
CA LYS A 327 -7.57 -18.03 15.46
C LYS A 327 -7.07 -17.87 14.03
N SER A 328 -6.96 -18.96 13.27
CA SER A 328 -6.63 -18.90 11.84
C SER A 328 -7.67 -18.14 11.01
N ALA A 329 -8.96 -18.31 11.29
CA ALA A 329 -10.01 -17.58 10.59
C ALA A 329 -9.91 -16.06 10.83
N LEU A 330 -9.67 -15.64 12.08
CA LEU A 330 -9.45 -14.24 12.45
C LEU A 330 -8.19 -13.70 11.78
N LEU A 331 -7.08 -14.42 11.85
CA LEU A 331 -5.79 -14.02 11.27
C LEU A 331 -5.86 -13.83 9.74
N ARG A 332 -6.60 -14.69 9.02
CA ARG A 332 -6.87 -14.52 7.58
C ARG A 332 -7.70 -13.27 7.26
N SER A 333 -8.47 -12.76 8.22
CA SER A 333 -9.34 -11.60 8.02
C SER A 333 -8.57 -10.27 8.12
N ILE A 334 -7.50 -10.22 8.91
CA ILE A 334 -6.74 -9.01 9.23
C ILE A 334 -5.47 -8.82 8.39
N SER A 335 -4.90 -7.62 8.47
CA SER A 335 -3.64 -7.20 7.88
C SER A 335 -2.64 -6.76 8.94
N ILE A 336 -1.39 -7.22 8.80
CA ILE A 336 -0.28 -6.89 9.71
C ILE A 336 0.76 -6.11 8.91
N HIS A 337 1.05 -4.88 9.33
CA HIS A 337 1.94 -3.97 8.63
C HIS A 337 3.18 -3.67 9.49
N ILE A 338 4.37 -4.05 9.02
CA ILE A 338 5.61 -4.02 9.81
C ILE A 338 6.63 -3.09 9.15
N SER A 339 6.94 -1.99 9.81
CA SER A 339 7.96 -1.01 9.38
C SER A 339 9.15 -1.04 10.32
N GLY A 340 10.37 -0.96 9.79
CA GLY A 340 11.59 -1.00 10.59
C GLY A 340 11.96 0.34 11.25
N CYS A 341 11.23 1.41 10.93
CA CYS A 341 11.40 2.74 11.50
C CYS A 341 10.09 3.54 11.38
N PRO A 342 9.99 4.75 11.98
CA PRO A 342 8.79 5.59 11.93
C PRO A 342 8.42 6.12 10.52
N ASN A 343 9.28 5.93 9.51
CA ASN A 343 9.00 6.40 8.14
C ASN A 343 7.80 5.72 7.46
N SER A 344 7.31 4.60 8.01
CA SER A 344 6.10 3.91 7.56
C SER A 344 6.09 3.47 6.09
N CYS A 345 7.22 2.92 5.62
CA CYS A 345 7.30 2.37 4.26
C CYS A 345 6.29 1.21 4.04
N ALA A 346 5.96 0.46 5.10
CA ALA A 346 4.92 -0.57 5.09
C ALA A 346 3.56 -0.06 5.61
N ARG A 347 3.36 1.25 5.75
CA ARG A 347 2.06 1.84 6.11
C ARG A 347 1.49 1.29 7.43
N HIS A 348 2.31 1.20 8.47
CA HIS A 348 1.95 0.54 9.74
C HIS A 348 0.73 1.17 10.42
N GLN A 349 0.49 2.48 10.26
CA GLN A 349 -0.66 3.13 10.90
C GLN A 349 -2.01 2.77 10.27
N VAL A 350 -2.06 2.11 9.11
CA VAL A 350 -3.34 1.74 8.45
C VAL A 350 -3.50 0.23 8.28
N GLY A 351 -2.62 -0.56 8.90
CA GLY A 351 -2.85 -1.99 9.07
C GLY A 351 -3.75 -2.22 10.28
N ASP A 352 -4.52 -3.31 10.26
CA ASP A 352 -5.34 -3.72 11.41
C ASP A 352 -4.45 -3.92 12.66
N ILE A 353 -3.24 -4.45 12.43
CA ILE A 353 -2.13 -4.44 13.38
C ILE A 353 -0.92 -3.78 12.73
N GLY A 354 -0.41 -2.71 13.34
CA GLY A 354 0.79 -2.01 12.90
C GLY A 354 1.97 -2.23 13.84
N LEU A 355 3.17 -2.38 13.28
CA LEU A 355 4.42 -2.45 14.02
C LEU A 355 5.42 -1.45 13.43
N ALA A 356 6.01 -0.60 14.27
CA ALA A 356 6.98 0.41 13.84
C ALA A 356 8.25 0.36 14.67
N GLY A 357 9.40 0.11 14.05
CA GLY A 357 10.69 0.06 14.73
C GLY A 357 11.05 1.38 15.40
N THR A 358 11.43 1.32 16.68
CA THR A 358 11.90 2.45 17.47
C THR A 358 12.93 1.96 18.50
N PRO A 359 13.95 2.76 18.85
CA PRO A 359 14.75 2.48 20.02
C PRO A 359 13.90 2.72 21.29
N THR A 360 13.84 1.75 22.19
CA THR A 360 13.23 1.91 23.52
C THR A 360 14.32 1.90 24.58
N ALA A 361 14.23 2.80 25.56
CA ALA A 361 15.18 2.87 26.65
C ALA A 361 15.03 1.65 27.59
N ALA A 362 16.16 1.10 28.04
CA ALA A 362 16.22 0.04 29.03
C ALA A 362 17.45 0.27 29.92
N GLY A 363 17.23 0.94 31.06
CA GLY A 363 18.31 1.48 31.88
C GLY A 363 19.20 2.44 31.08
N GLN A 364 20.51 2.19 31.07
CA GLN A 364 21.48 2.96 30.28
C GLN A 364 21.58 2.50 28.81
N MET A 365 20.96 1.38 28.43
CA MET A 365 20.98 0.85 27.07
C MET A 365 19.75 1.25 26.26
N ARG A 366 19.84 1.13 24.93
CA ARG A 366 18.69 1.25 24.03
C ARG A 366 18.48 -0.05 23.30
N TRP A 367 17.26 -0.54 23.37
CA TRP A 367 16.85 -1.78 22.75
C TRP A 367 16.17 -1.49 21.43
N HIS A 368 16.50 -2.28 20.41
CA HIS A 368 15.75 -2.28 19.16
C HIS A 368 14.40 -2.96 19.41
N SER A 369 13.32 -2.23 19.22
CA SER A 369 11.98 -2.73 19.50
C SER A 369 10.96 -2.12 18.55
N TYR A 370 9.72 -2.55 18.65
CA TYR A 370 8.60 -2.03 17.89
C TYR A 370 7.60 -1.34 18.81
N GLN A 371 7.04 -0.25 18.29
CA GLN A 371 5.75 0.29 18.72
C GLN A 371 4.62 -0.51 18.07
N LEU A 372 3.63 -0.89 18.86
CA LEU A 372 2.40 -1.54 18.42
C LEU A 372 1.32 -0.48 18.16
N PHE A 373 0.69 -0.56 16.98
CA PHE A 373 -0.44 0.26 16.58
C PHE A 373 -1.68 -0.62 16.40
N LEU A 374 -2.83 -0.16 16.89
CA LEU A 374 -4.12 -0.85 16.75
C LEU A 374 -5.23 0.10 16.29
N GLY A 375 -6.24 -0.46 15.61
CA GLY A 375 -7.44 0.27 15.17
C GLY A 375 -7.30 0.94 13.80
N GLY A 376 -6.15 0.84 13.16
CA GLY A 376 -5.96 1.30 11.79
C GLY A 376 -6.63 0.35 10.80
N THR A 377 -7.13 0.84 9.68
CA THR A 377 -7.64 -0.04 8.62
C THR A 377 -7.66 0.66 7.27
N MET A 378 -7.70 -0.14 6.21
CA MET A 378 -7.96 0.30 4.83
C MET A 378 -9.28 -0.26 4.28
N ALA A 379 -9.99 -1.07 5.06
CA ALA A 379 -11.26 -1.66 4.66
C ALA A 379 -12.39 -0.65 4.83
N GLY A 380 -13.15 -0.37 3.77
CA GLY A 380 -14.26 0.60 3.80
C GLY A 380 -13.83 2.07 3.87
N GLY A 381 -12.54 2.35 4.06
CA GLY A 381 -11.96 3.69 4.21
C GLY A 381 -10.58 3.59 4.84
N ALA A 382 -9.85 4.70 4.95
CA ALA A 382 -8.59 4.74 5.67
C ALA A 382 -8.80 5.31 7.07
N ILE A 383 -8.44 4.55 8.10
CA ILE A 383 -8.43 4.96 9.50
C ILE A 383 -7.01 4.79 10.02
N LEU A 384 -6.51 5.78 10.76
CA LEU A 384 -5.21 5.71 11.42
C LEU A 384 -5.35 4.98 12.76
N GLY A 385 -4.49 4.00 12.98
CA GLY A 385 -4.35 3.30 14.25
C GLY A 385 -3.61 4.15 15.29
N GLU A 386 -3.88 3.86 16.55
CA GLU A 386 -3.25 4.50 17.69
C GLU A 386 -2.03 3.68 18.14
N MET A 387 -0.93 4.35 18.53
CA MET A 387 0.19 3.69 19.19
C MET A 387 -0.22 3.33 20.62
N VAL A 388 -0.24 2.03 20.93
CA VAL A 388 -0.77 1.53 22.20
C VAL A 388 0.27 0.90 23.10
N ARG A 389 1.46 0.57 22.58
CA ARG A 389 2.53 -0.07 23.34
C ARG A 389 3.89 0.14 22.67
N GLU A 390 4.94 0.25 23.47
CA GLU A 390 6.34 0.28 23.04
C GLU A 390 7.11 -0.94 23.56
N GLY A 391 8.36 -1.12 23.13
CA GLY A 391 9.24 -2.13 23.71
C GLY A 391 8.95 -3.57 23.26
N ILE A 392 8.20 -3.78 22.18
CA ILE A 392 8.04 -5.13 21.61
C ILE A 392 9.34 -5.52 20.91
N THR A 393 10.14 -6.41 21.50
CA THR A 393 11.40 -6.86 20.87
C THR A 393 11.12 -7.87 19.75
N ASP A 394 12.12 -8.18 18.91
CA ASP A 394 11.99 -9.18 17.84
C ASP A 394 11.45 -10.54 18.37
N LYS A 395 11.92 -10.97 19.56
CA LYS A 395 11.47 -12.22 20.20
C LYS A 395 10.01 -12.17 20.67
N MET A 396 9.47 -10.97 20.91
CA MET A 396 8.11 -10.77 21.37
C MET A 396 7.09 -10.71 20.24
N ILE A 397 7.51 -10.62 18.97
CA ILE A 397 6.58 -10.41 17.84
C ILE A 397 5.54 -11.52 17.78
N VAL A 398 5.97 -12.78 17.73
CA VAL A 398 5.06 -13.93 17.66
C VAL A 398 4.16 -13.99 18.91
N PRO A 399 4.69 -13.97 20.15
CA PRO A 399 3.87 -13.91 21.36
C PRO A 399 2.86 -12.76 21.40
N THR A 400 3.25 -11.58 20.89
CA THR A 400 2.40 -10.38 20.84
C THR A 400 1.21 -10.59 19.93
N ILE A 401 1.44 -11.08 18.71
CA ILE A 401 0.35 -11.34 17.77
C ILE A 401 -0.54 -12.47 18.30
N ASP A 402 0.04 -13.55 18.83
CA ASP A 402 -0.74 -14.68 19.33
C ASP A 402 -1.65 -14.29 20.52
N SER A 403 -1.06 -13.59 21.51
CA SER A 403 -1.80 -13.08 22.67
C SER A 403 -2.87 -12.06 22.29
N LEU A 404 -2.60 -11.22 21.28
CA LEU A 404 -3.57 -10.25 20.79
C LEU A 404 -4.77 -10.94 20.11
N LEU A 405 -4.53 -11.98 19.31
CA LEU A 405 -5.61 -12.77 18.73
C LEU A 405 -6.46 -13.43 19.82
N GLU A 406 -5.85 -13.93 20.89
CA GLU A 406 -6.57 -14.48 22.04
C GLU A 406 -7.44 -13.44 22.75
N VAL A 407 -6.87 -12.28 23.08
CA VAL A 407 -7.63 -11.17 23.70
C VAL A 407 -8.85 -10.81 22.86
N VAL A 408 -8.66 -10.73 21.54
CA VAL A 408 -9.76 -10.42 20.62
C VAL A 408 -10.79 -11.54 20.62
N LEU A 409 -10.38 -12.81 20.50
CA LEU A 409 -11.30 -13.95 20.50
C LEU A 409 -12.09 -14.09 21.80
N GLU A 410 -11.43 -13.92 22.96
CA GLU A 410 -12.05 -13.95 24.29
C GLU A 410 -13.07 -12.81 24.47
N SER A 411 -12.81 -11.66 23.84
CA SER A 411 -13.67 -10.48 23.93
C SER A 411 -14.73 -10.37 22.83
N ARG A 412 -14.67 -11.25 21.82
CA ARG A 412 -15.47 -11.17 20.59
C ARG A 412 -16.91 -11.59 20.82
N GLN A 413 -17.85 -10.75 20.39
CA GLN A 413 -19.26 -11.12 20.31
C GLN A 413 -19.56 -11.83 18.98
N ALA A 414 -20.67 -12.56 18.92
CA ALA A 414 -21.04 -13.34 17.75
C ALA A 414 -21.05 -12.49 16.46
N GLY A 415 -20.28 -12.90 15.46
CA GLY A 415 -20.19 -12.21 14.17
C GLY A 415 -19.29 -10.98 14.12
N GLU A 416 -18.73 -10.50 15.24
CA GLU A 416 -17.86 -9.31 15.23
C GLU A 416 -16.60 -9.56 14.40
N THR A 417 -16.10 -8.54 13.69
CA THR A 417 -14.78 -8.58 13.07
C THR A 417 -13.70 -8.15 14.08
N PHE A 418 -12.42 -8.36 13.74
CA PHE A 418 -11.32 -7.80 14.55
C PHE A 418 -11.49 -6.29 14.76
N GLN A 419 -11.79 -5.55 13.68
CA GLN A 419 -11.96 -4.11 13.74
C GLN A 419 -13.13 -3.71 14.65
N ALA A 420 -14.27 -4.42 14.57
CA ALA A 420 -15.42 -4.14 15.44
C ALA A 420 -15.08 -4.35 16.92
N VAL A 421 -14.30 -5.39 17.27
CA VAL A 421 -13.84 -5.60 18.65
C VAL A 421 -12.93 -4.46 19.11
N VAL A 422 -11.95 -4.07 18.30
CA VAL A 422 -11.01 -2.99 18.64
C VAL A 422 -11.72 -1.64 18.74
N GLU A 423 -12.70 -1.36 17.90
CA GLU A 423 -13.52 -0.15 17.94
C GLU A 423 -14.38 -0.12 19.21
N ARG A 424 -15.11 -1.21 19.52
CA ARG A 424 -15.96 -1.30 20.71
C ARG A 424 -15.16 -1.21 22.01
N LEU A 425 -14.01 -1.86 22.08
CA LEU A 425 -13.18 -1.84 23.28
C LEU A 425 -12.28 -0.61 23.36
N THR A 426 -12.00 0.05 22.24
CA THR A 426 -10.90 1.00 22.02
C THR A 426 -9.51 0.34 21.98
N PRO A 427 -8.57 0.88 21.17
CA PRO A 427 -7.19 0.39 21.10
C PRO A 427 -6.50 0.27 22.48
N LYS A 428 -6.66 1.28 23.34
CA LYS A 428 -6.05 1.30 24.69
C LYS A 428 -6.54 0.17 25.58
N LYS A 429 -7.83 -0.14 25.57
CA LYS A 429 -8.38 -1.23 26.38
C LYS A 429 -7.91 -2.59 25.90
N VAL A 430 -7.83 -2.80 24.59
CA VAL A 430 -7.25 -4.03 24.01
C VAL A 430 -5.79 -4.18 24.45
N ALA A 431 -5.00 -3.11 24.43
CA ALA A 431 -3.62 -3.13 24.91
C ALA A 431 -3.49 -3.38 26.42
N ALA A 432 -4.44 -2.88 27.23
CA ALA A 432 -4.50 -3.18 28.65
C ALA A 432 -4.75 -4.68 28.91
N LEU A 433 -5.66 -5.30 28.15
CA LEU A 433 -5.92 -6.75 28.22
C LEU A 433 -4.75 -7.60 27.70
N LEU A 434 -3.99 -7.07 26.73
CA LEU A 434 -2.79 -7.72 26.19
C LEU A 434 -1.62 -7.74 27.19
N THR A 435 -1.50 -6.71 28.03
CA THR A 435 -0.33 -6.51 28.89
C THR A 435 -0.03 -7.68 29.84
N PRO A 436 -1.01 -8.24 30.58
CA PRO A 436 -0.76 -9.40 31.44
C PRO A 436 -0.26 -10.63 30.68
N LYS A 437 -0.76 -10.88 29.46
CA LYS A 437 -0.36 -12.02 28.62
C LYS A 437 1.09 -11.91 28.11
N LEU A 438 1.65 -10.70 28.06
CA LEU A 438 3.03 -10.46 27.62
C LEU A 438 4.05 -10.39 28.76
N SER A 439 3.63 -10.49 30.01
CA SER A 439 4.49 -10.36 31.19
C SER A 439 5.68 -11.34 31.17
N LEU A 440 5.46 -12.58 30.73
CA LEU A 440 6.49 -13.63 30.64
C LEU A 440 7.52 -13.40 29.52
N TYR A 441 7.23 -12.50 28.58
CA TYR A 441 8.10 -12.18 27.45
C TYR A 441 8.75 -10.81 27.57
N LEU A 442 8.39 -10.06 28.61
CA LEU A 442 9.08 -8.81 28.92
C LEU A 442 10.52 -9.14 29.28
N PRO A 443 11.48 -8.40 28.73
CA PRO A 443 12.83 -8.56 29.18
C PRO A 443 12.97 -8.26 30.65
N GLU A 444 13.76 -9.10 31.33
CA GLU A 444 14.27 -8.79 32.67
C GLU A 444 15.02 -7.45 32.59
N GLU A 445 14.85 -6.60 33.60
CA GLU A 445 15.66 -5.39 33.70
C GLU A 445 17.15 -5.82 33.64
N PRO A 446 18.00 -5.13 32.87
CA PRO A 446 19.40 -5.48 32.82
C PRO A 446 19.94 -5.41 34.24
N HIS A 447 20.19 -6.56 34.86
CA HIS A 447 21.02 -6.63 36.04
C HIS A 447 22.34 -5.97 35.66
N GLU A 448 22.77 -4.97 36.45
CA GLU A 448 24.13 -4.47 36.33
C GLU A 448 25.05 -5.67 36.34
N ILE A 449 25.64 -6.00 35.19
CA ILE A 449 26.79 -6.89 35.16
C ILE A 449 27.90 -6.05 35.77
N THR A 450 27.99 -6.07 37.10
CA THR A 450 29.15 -5.57 37.81
C THR A 450 30.28 -6.50 37.38
N MET A 451 31.09 -6.05 36.42
CA MET A 451 32.41 -6.64 36.23
C MET A 451 33.13 -6.44 37.56
N MET A 452 33.19 -7.49 38.38
CA MET A 452 34.19 -7.61 39.42
C MET A 452 35.53 -7.52 38.69
N LEU A 453 36.15 -6.35 38.70
CA LEU A 453 37.56 -6.22 38.35
C LEU A 453 38.28 -7.09 39.37
N ASP A 454 38.76 -8.24 38.91
CA ASP A 454 39.56 -9.13 39.73
C ASP A 454 40.69 -8.35 40.40
N SER A 455 40.86 -8.69 41.68
CA SER A 455 41.86 -8.31 42.67
C SER A 455 43.17 -7.71 42.12
N PRO A 456 43.78 -6.71 42.79
CA PRO A 456 45.10 -6.22 42.43
C PRO A 456 46.11 -7.36 42.46
N LEU A 457 46.79 -7.57 41.33
CA LEU A 457 47.93 -8.47 41.22
C LEU A 457 48.94 -8.14 42.32
N ALA A 458 49.04 -9.03 43.29
CA ALA A 458 50.08 -9.05 44.28
C ALA A 458 51.44 -9.22 43.58
N GLY A 459 52.37 -8.31 43.88
CA GLY A 459 53.81 -8.54 43.93
C GLY A 459 54.50 -8.96 42.64
N VAL A 460 55.22 -8.02 42.02
CA VAL A 460 56.54 -8.33 41.46
C VAL A 460 57.51 -7.25 41.90
N SER A 461 58.35 -7.60 42.86
CA SER A 461 59.61 -6.93 43.16
C SER A 461 60.62 -7.26 42.06
N GLN A 462 61.23 -6.23 41.45
CA GLN A 462 62.69 -6.09 41.32
C GLN A 462 63.03 -4.66 40.94
#